data_AF-A0A834X0S1-F1
#
_entry.id   AF-A0A834X0S1-F1
#
_cell.length_a   1.000
_cell.length_b   1.000
_cell.length_c   1.000
_cell.angle_alpha   90.00
_cell.angle_beta   90.00
_cell.angle_gamma   90.00
#
_symmetry.space_group_name_H-M   'P 1'
#
loop_
_entity.id
_entity.type
_entity.pdbx_description
1 polymer ?
#
loop_
_entity_poly.entity_id
_entity_poly.type
_entity_poly.pdbx_seq_one_letter_code
_entity_poly.pdbx_strand_id
1 'polypeptide(L)'
;MISLQFGYAGMNIITKVSLNQGMSHYVLVVYRHAFATAVIAPFAFFFERKAQPKITFPIFMQIFILGLLGPVIDQNFYYAGLKFTSPTFSCAMSNMLPAMTFIMAVLCRYIYIYIHIYQLYIKLYIKSPII
;
A
#
# COMPACT_ATOMS: atom_id res chain seq x y z
N MET A 1 1.08 -9.25 12.26
CA MET A 1 0.04 -9.81 11.37
C MET A 1 -1.30 -9.94 12.08
N ILE A 2 -1.38 -10.59 13.26
CA ILE A 2 -2.65 -10.81 13.97
C ILE A 2 -3.32 -9.51 14.45
N SER A 3 -2.57 -8.59 15.07
CA SER A 3 -3.10 -7.28 15.51
C SER A 3 -3.64 -6.42 14.37
N LEU A 4 -2.96 -6.45 13.22
CA LEU A 4 -3.29 -5.69 12.02
C LEU A 4 -4.58 -6.24 11.36
N GLN A 5 -4.70 -7.57 11.28
CA GLN A 5 -5.92 -8.24 10.81
C GLN A 5 -7.13 -7.99 11.73
N PHE A 6 -6.90 -7.99 13.05
CA PHE A 6 -7.93 -7.66 14.03
C PHE A 6 -8.42 -6.20 13.87
N GLY A 7 -7.49 -5.27 13.66
CA GLY A 7 -7.80 -3.87 13.33
C GLY A 7 -8.61 -3.74 12.05
N TYR A 8 -8.26 -4.46 10.98
CA TYR A 8 -9.02 -4.49 9.73
C TYR A 8 -10.43 -5.07 9.90
N ALA A 9 -10.58 -6.14 10.68
CA ALA A 9 -11.89 -6.72 10.98
C ALA A 9 -12.80 -5.73 11.71
N GLY A 10 -12.27 -5.04 12.73
CA GLY A 10 -13.00 -3.97 13.43
C GLY A 10 -13.40 -2.82 12.51
N MET A 11 -12.48 -2.38 11.65
CA MET A 11 -12.73 -1.30 10.69
C MET A 11 -13.84 -1.66 9.69
N ASN A 12 -13.87 -2.91 9.19
CA ASN A 12 -14.91 -3.38 8.27
C ASN A 12 -16.30 -3.40 8.92
N ILE A 13 -16.40 -3.78 10.20
CA ILE A 13 -17.67 -3.77 10.94
C ILE A 13 -18.17 -2.34 11.14
N ILE A 14 -17.30 -1.44 11.61
CA ILE A 14 -17.63 -0.01 11.83
C ILE A 14 -18.05 0.66 10.51
N THR A 15 -17.30 0.39 9.43
CA THR A 15 -17.61 0.93 8.09
C THR A 15 -18.98 0.44 7.60
N LYS A 16 -19.31 -0.83 7.80
CA LYS A 16 -20.61 -1.42 7.42
C LYS A 16 -21.77 -0.82 8.20
N VAL A 17 -21.60 -0.59 9.51
CA VAL A 17 -22.61 0.05 10.37
C VAL A 17 -22.84 1.50 9.95
N SER A 18 -21.77 2.27 9.72
CA SER A 18 -21.86 3.67 9.27
C SER A 18 -22.53 3.80 7.89
N LEU A 19 -22.20 2.92 6.94
CA LEU A 19 -22.84 2.93 5.61
C LEU A 19 -24.32 2.56 5.66
N ASN A 20 -24.70 1.59 6.50
CA ASN A 20 -26.11 1.20 6.70
C ASN A 20 -26.95 2.30 7.36
N GLN A 21 -26.33 3.22 8.11
CA GLN A 21 -26.98 4.39 8.69
C GLN A 21 -27.07 5.58 7.70
N GLY A 22 -26.68 5.39 6.44
CA GLY A 22 -26.82 6.39 5.38
C GLY A 22 -25.64 7.35 5.23
N MET A 23 -24.50 7.12 5.91
CA MET A 23 -23.30 7.94 5.69
C MET A 23 -22.73 7.72 4.28
N SER A 24 -22.43 8.83 3.58
CA SER A 24 -21.74 8.80 2.30
C SER A 24 -20.33 8.24 2.47
N HIS A 25 -20.00 7.27 1.62
CA HIS A 25 -18.74 6.54 1.66
C HIS A 25 -17.49 7.44 1.58
N TYR A 26 -17.59 8.56 0.85
CA TYR A 26 -16.52 9.55 0.72
C TYR A 26 -16.17 10.24 2.05
N VAL A 27 -17.16 10.49 2.91
CA VAL A 27 -16.95 11.19 4.20
C VAL A 27 -16.13 10.31 5.14
N LEU A 28 -16.42 9.02 5.18
CA LEU A 28 -15.71 8.06 6.03
C LEU A 28 -14.23 7.93 5.62
N VAL A 29 -13.95 7.92 4.31
CA VAL A 29 -12.59 7.87 3.78
C VAL A 29 -11.80 9.15 4.14
N VAL A 30 -12.39 10.33 3.97
CA VAL A 30 -11.76 11.60 4.32
C VAL A 30 -11.46 11.67 5.82
N TYR A 31 -12.41 11.27 6.67
CA TYR A 31 -12.25 11.29 8.12
C TYR A 31 -11.11 10.36 8.59
N ARG A 32 -11.00 9.19 7.96
CA ARG A 32 -9.95 8.21 8.28
C ARG A 32 -8.57 8.74 7.94
N HIS A 33 -8.40 9.32 6.76
CA HIS A 33 -7.12 9.91 6.34
C HIS A 33 -6.78 11.14 7.18
N ALA A 34 -7.75 12.01 7.47
CA ALA A 34 -7.53 13.18 8.32
C ALA A 34 -7.10 12.80 9.74
N PHE A 35 -7.76 11.80 10.35
CA PHE A 35 -7.39 11.32 11.69
C PHE A 35 -6.03 10.63 11.68
N ALA A 36 -5.74 9.81 10.67
CA ALA A 36 -4.43 9.19 10.52
C ALA A 36 -3.32 10.24 10.42
N THR A 37 -3.52 11.30 9.63
CA THR A 37 -2.58 12.41 9.54
C THR A 37 -2.46 13.15 10.87
N ALA A 38 -3.56 13.43 11.56
CA ALA A 38 -3.54 14.14 12.85
C ALA A 38 -2.81 13.35 13.95
N VAL A 39 -2.95 12.03 13.97
CA VAL A 39 -2.26 11.17 14.94
C VAL A 39 -0.78 11.00 14.57
N ILE A 40 -0.46 10.78 13.28
CA ILE A 40 0.92 10.51 12.84
C ILE A 40 1.77 11.79 12.81
N ALA A 41 1.19 12.95 12.47
CA ALA A 41 1.90 14.23 12.37
C ALA A 41 2.73 14.61 13.62
N PRO A 42 2.21 14.52 14.86
CA PRO A 42 3.01 14.82 16.05
C PRO A 42 4.14 13.80 16.28
N PHE A 43 3.92 12.52 15.98
CA PHE A 43 4.99 11.51 16.08
C PHE A 43 6.08 11.73 15.04
N ALA A 44 5.71 12.05 13.79
CA ALA A 44 6.65 12.41 12.73
C ALA A 44 7.47 13.65 13.13
N PHE A 45 6.81 14.68 13.68
CA PHE A 45 7.51 15.89 14.15
C PHE A 45 8.50 15.62 15.28
N PHE A 46 8.18 14.70 16.21
CA PHE A 46 9.04 14.39 17.35
C PHE A 46 10.19 13.44 16.99
N PHE A 47 9.95 12.41 16.16
CA PHE A 47 10.95 11.39 15.81
C PHE A 47 11.84 11.78 14.62
N GLU A 48 11.30 12.40 13.57
CA GLU A 48 12.04 12.61 12.30
C GLU A 48 12.85 13.91 12.26
N ARG A 49 12.79 14.72 13.33
CA ARG A 49 13.48 16.01 13.42
C ARG A 49 15.01 15.94 13.23
N LYS A 50 15.63 14.79 13.49
CA LYS A 50 17.09 14.58 13.35
C LYS A 50 17.52 13.99 12.00
N ALA A 51 16.61 13.44 11.21
CA ALA A 51 16.92 12.64 10.02
C ALA A 51 16.29 13.20 8.74
N GLN A 52 15.95 14.49 8.68
CA GLN A 52 15.24 15.05 7.52
C GLN A 52 16.16 15.22 6.30
N PRO A 53 15.94 14.46 5.20
CA PRO A 53 16.43 14.86 3.90
C PRO A 53 15.68 16.13 3.45
N LYS A 54 16.37 17.08 2.82
CA LYS A 54 15.74 18.28 2.25
C LYS A 54 14.69 17.84 1.22
N ILE A 55 13.42 18.10 1.48
CA ILE A 55 12.33 17.79 0.55
C ILE A 55 12.37 18.83 -0.57
N THR A 56 13.01 18.47 -1.69
CA THR A 56 12.98 19.28 -2.90
C THR A 56 11.62 19.11 -3.60
N PHE A 57 11.11 20.15 -4.24
CA PHE A 57 9.83 20.14 -4.98
C PHE A 57 9.57 18.89 -5.87
N PRO A 58 10.54 18.35 -6.66
CA PRO A 58 10.31 17.13 -7.42
C PRO A 58 10.08 15.89 -6.56
N ILE A 59 10.76 15.77 -5.41
CA ILE A 59 10.57 14.64 -4.47
C ILE A 59 9.18 14.74 -3.83
N PHE A 60 8.76 15.96 -3.47
CA PHE A 60 7.40 16.20 -2.98
C PHE A 60 6.34 15.79 -4.02
N MET A 61 6.51 16.21 -5.28
CA MET A 61 5.60 15.82 -6.36
C MET A 61 5.58 14.30 -6.60
N GLN A 62 6.72 13.62 -6.54
CA GLN A 62 6.78 12.15 -6.64
C GLN A 62 6.02 11.47 -5.50
N ILE A 63 6.22 11.89 -4.25
CA ILE A 63 5.50 11.35 -3.08
C ILE A 63 4.00 11.64 -3.20
N PHE A 64 3.62 12.83 -3.65
CA PHE A 64 2.23 13.21 -3.86
C PHE A 64 1.56 12.33 -4.94
N ILE A 65 2.21 12.15 -6.09
CA ILE A 65 1.71 11.29 -7.17
C ILE A 65 1.63 9.83 -6.70
N LEU A 66 2.62 9.32 -5.97
CA LEU A 66 2.59 7.97 -5.40
C LEU A 66 1.45 7.80 -4.38
N GLY A 67 1.22 8.80 -3.53
CA GLY A 67 0.10 8.81 -2.58
C GLY A 67 -1.26 8.90 -3.25
N LEU A 68 -1.37 9.64 -4.36
CA LEU A 68 -2.59 9.73 -5.15
C LEU A 68 -2.87 8.42 -5.90
N LEU A 69 -1.87 7.88 -6.60
CA LEU A 69 -2.03 6.70 -7.45
C LEU A 69 -2.11 5.40 -6.66
N GLY A 70 -1.41 5.30 -5.54
CA GLY A 70 -1.41 4.10 -4.70
C GLY A 70 -2.67 4.02 -3.85
N PRO A 71 -2.65 4.54 -2.62
CA PRO A 71 -3.71 4.30 -1.64
C PRO A 71 -5.06 4.93 -1.99
N VAL A 72 -5.09 6.10 -2.65
CA VAL A 72 -6.36 6.78 -2.94
C VAL A 72 -7.11 6.05 -4.05
N ILE A 73 -6.47 5.74 -5.18
CA ILE A 73 -7.10 4.98 -6.25
C ILE A 73 -7.44 3.55 -5.78
N ASP A 74 -6.51 2.87 -5.11
CA ASP A 74 -6.74 1.51 -4.59
C ASP A 74 -7.97 1.44 -3.69
N GLN A 75 -8.10 2.35 -2.72
CA GLN A 75 -9.28 2.38 -1.85
C GLN A 75 -10.56 2.72 -2.61
N ASN A 76 -10.55 3.72 -3.49
CA ASN A 76 -11.75 4.08 -4.24
C ASN A 76 -12.24 2.93 -5.13
N PHE A 77 -11.34 2.23 -5.81
CA PHE A 77 -11.69 1.04 -6.61
C PHE A 77 -12.13 -0.13 -5.73
N TYR A 78 -11.48 -0.35 -4.59
CA TYR A 78 -11.88 -1.38 -3.64
C TYR A 78 -13.30 -1.17 -3.12
N TYR A 79 -13.64 0.06 -2.73
CA TYR A 79 -14.96 0.41 -2.23
C TYR A 79 -16.03 0.40 -3.32
N ALA A 80 -15.70 0.83 -4.55
CA ALA A 80 -16.57 0.64 -5.70
C ALA A 80 -16.84 -0.85 -5.96
N GLY A 81 -15.80 -1.68 -5.95
CA GLY A 81 -15.92 -3.13 -6.09
C GLY A 81 -16.77 -3.77 -4.99
N LEU A 82 -16.58 -3.36 -3.74
CA LEU A 82 -17.41 -3.79 -2.61
C LEU A 82 -18.88 -3.40 -2.73
N LYS A 83 -19.21 -2.31 -3.43
CA LYS A 83 -20.61 -1.93 -3.70
C LYS A 83 -21.29 -2.92 -4.65
N PHE A 84 -20.53 -3.51 -5.57
CA PHE A 84 -21.04 -4.46 -6.56
C PHE A 84 -20.81 -5.93 -6.17
N THR A 85 -20.04 -6.21 -5.12
CA THR A 85 -19.64 -7.57 -4.73
C THR A 85 -19.87 -7.82 -3.24
N SER A 86 -19.80 -9.07 -2.80
CA SER A 86 -19.92 -9.39 -1.37
C SER A 86 -18.59 -9.17 -0.64
N PRO A 87 -18.60 -8.86 0.68
CA PRO A 87 -17.39 -8.77 1.49
C PRO A 87 -16.55 -10.06 1.44
N THR A 88 -17.20 -11.22 1.32
CA THR A 88 -16.53 -12.52 1.18
C THR A 88 -15.76 -12.63 -0.13
N PHE A 89 -16.31 -12.10 -1.24
CA PHE A 89 -15.63 -12.04 -2.53
C PHE A 89 -14.41 -11.10 -2.47
N SER A 90 -14.54 -9.93 -1.85
CA SER A 90 -13.42 -9.01 -1.66
C SER A 90 -12.29 -9.62 -0.83
N CYS A 91 -12.61 -10.36 0.25
CA CYS A 91 -11.60 -11.09 1.03
C CYS A 91 -10.89 -12.17 0.21
N ALA A 92 -11.62 -12.92 -0.62
CA ALA A 92 -11.02 -13.90 -1.52
C ALA A 92 -10.07 -13.23 -2.53
N MET A 93 -10.48 -12.10 -3.11
CA MET A 93 -9.64 -11.33 -4.03
C MET A 93 -8.38 -10.78 -3.36
N SER A 94 -8.47 -10.32 -2.10
CA SER A 94 -7.31 -9.90 -1.30
C SER A 94 -6.33 -11.04 -1.03
N ASN A 95 -6.81 -12.28 -0.89
CA ASN A 95 -5.93 -13.45 -0.73
C ASN A 95 -5.25 -13.87 -2.06
N MET A 96 -5.84 -13.51 -3.20
CA MET A 96 -5.26 -13.76 -4.53
C MET A 96 -4.26 -12.69 -4.97
N LEU A 97 -4.15 -11.55 -4.26
CA LEU A 97 -3.23 -10.47 -4.58
C LEU A 97 -1.79 -10.97 -4.83
N PRO A 98 -1.18 -11.80 -3.96
CA PRO A 98 0.20 -12.27 -4.18
C PRO A 98 0.37 -13.04 -5.49
N ALA A 99 -0.61 -13.88 -5.85
CA ALA A 99 -0.59 -14.64 -7.11
C ALA A 99 -0.73 -13.71 -8.32
N MET A 100 -1.64 -12.72 -8.25
CA MET A 100 -1.80 -11.72 -9.30
C MET A 100 -0.54 -10.85 -9.46
N THR A 101 0.09 -10.46 -8.37
CA THR A 101 1.36 -9.73 -8.39
C THR A 101 2.46 -10.55 -9.04
N PHE A 102 2.54 -11.86 -8.77
CA PHE A 102 3.50 -12.75 -9.42
C PHE A 102 3.27 -12.85 -10.94
N ILE A 103 2.02 -13.06 -11.37
CA ILE A 103 1.66 -13.10 -12.79
C ILE A 103 2.03 -11.79 -13.48
N MET A 104 1.67 -10.64 -12.88
CA MET A 104 2.01 -9.32 -13.41
C MET A 104 3.53 -9.13 -13.50
N ALA A 105 4.29 -9.58 -12.50
CA ALA A 105 5.75 -9.47 -12.48
C ALA A 105 6.44 -10.39 -13.51
N VAL A 106 5.85 -11.55 -13.83
CA VAL A 106 6.28 -12.43 -14.94
C VAL A 106 5.99 -11.78 -16.29
N LEU A 107 4.77 -11.26 -16.50
CA LEU A 107 4.35 -10.57 -17.73
C LEU A 107 5.19 -9.31 -18.00
N CYS A 108 5.43 -8.52 -16.96
CA CYS A 108 6.24 -7.30 -17.04
C CYS A 108 7.76 -7.60 -17.11
N ARG A 109 8.14 -8.89 -17.19
CA ARG A 109 9.53 -9.39 -17.32
C ARG A 109 10.49 -8.93 -16.22
N TYR A 110 9.96 -8.38 -15.13
CA TYR A 110 10.73 -7.84 -14.01
C TYR A 110 11.43 -8.96 -13.23
N ILE A 111 10.77 -10.11 -13.08
CA ILE A 111 11.34 -11.30 -12.43
C ILE A 111 12.52 -11.88 -13.23
N TYR A 112 12.43 -11.89 -14.56
CA TYR A 112 13.54 -12.36 -15.41
C TYR A 112 14.76 -11.45 -15.28
N ILE A 113 14.56 -10.12 -15.25
CA ILE A 113 15.65 -9.15 -15.09
C ILE A 113 16.28 -9.28 -13.69
N TYR A 114 15.46 -9.41 -12.63
CA TYR A 114 15.97 -9.54 -11.27
C TYR A 114 16.77 -10.84 -11.08
N ILE A 115 16.28 -11.97 -11.59
CA ILE A 115 16.99 -13.25 -11.56
C ILE A 115 18.28 -13.16 -12.40
N HIS A 116 18.23 -12.54 -13.58
CA HIS A 116 19.42 -12.40 -14.43
C HIS A 116 20.48 -11.48 -13.79
N ILE A 117 20.08 -10.38 -13.16
CA ILE A 117 20.97 -9.49 -12.40
C ILE A 117 21.56 -10.21 -11.18
N TYR A 118 20.76 -10.97 -10.43
CA TYR A 118 21.27 -11.77 -9.30
C TYR A 118 22.26 -12.84 -9.75
N GLN A 119 21.99 -13.52 -10.87
CA GLN A 119 22.92 -14.47 -11.48
C GLN A 119 24.22 -13.78 -11.91
N LEU A 120 24.14 -12.60 -12.53
CA LEU A 120 25.30 -11.77 -12.87
C LEU A 120 26.09 -11.33 -11.64
N TYR A 121 25.41 -10.92 -10.57
CA TYR A 121 26.03 -10.49 -9.32
C TYR A 121 26.77 -11.64 -8.63
N ILE A 122 26.16 -12.82 -8.56
CA ILE A 122 26.80 -14.04 -8.05
C ILE A 122 28.00 -14.44 -8.91
N LYS A 123 27.88 -14.35 -10.24
CA LYS A 123 28.98 -14.67 -11.16
C LYS A 123 30.15 -13.67 -11.04
N LEU A 124 29.87 -12.39 -10.78
CA LEU A 124 30.88 -11.37 -10.53
C LEU A 124 31.58 -11.56 -9.18
N TYR A 125 30.82 -11.92 -8.14
CA TYR A 125 31.37 -12.12 -6.79
C TYR A 125 32.20 -13.41 -6.68
N ILE A 126 31.82 -14.47 -7.40
CA ILE A 126 32.57 -15.74 -7.44
C ILE A 126 33.79 -15.67 -8.37
N LYS A 127 33.78 -14.79 -9.38
CA LYS A 127 34.87 -14.65 -10.36
C LYS A 127 35.85 -13.52 -10.03
N SER A 128 35.62 -12.75 -8.95
CA SER A 128 36.61 -11.82 -8.44
C SER A 128 37.66 -12.61 -7.65
N PRO A 129 38.90 -12.76 -8.15
CA PRO A 129 39.96 -13.35 -7.36
C PRO A 129 40.19 -12.42 -6.17
N ILE A 130 39.95 -12.95 -4.99
CA ILE A 130 40.46 -12.40 -3.73
C ILE A 130 41.98 -12.23 -3.95
N ILE A 131 42.45 -10.98 -3.83
CA ILE A 131 43.88 -10.63 -3.80
C ILE A 131 44.56 -11.44 -2.69
#